data_AF-A0A2V4VMG4-F1
#
_entry.id   AF-A0A2V4VMG4-F1
#
_cell.length_a   1.000
_cell.length_b   1.000
_cell.length_c   1.000
_cell.angle_alpha   90.00
_cell.angle_beta   90.00
_cell.angle_gamma   90.00
#
_symmetry.space_group_name_H-M   'P 1'
#
loop_
_entity.id
_entity.type
_entity.pdbx_description
1 polymer ?
#
loop_
_entity_poly.entity_id
_entity_poly.type
_entity_poly.pdbx_seq_one_letter_code
_entity_poly.pdbx_strand_id
1 'polypeptide(L)'
;MSHSITTMPDWGYLTTELVCYLQADATAVALAGMHMIEHDYNAQYIARHYQYQLPLGKLQLLELTLYLPFDTGSANIEAVRMIAVKSALSWYKASLSPDEYNDAVGYEALIFDIQLVGGDSSAQNDKDSEKYNALQRLKHSFGARYFLEDLVVDMSESQQQLQVFSWDDWYSIAAAVRTPSELWRFLSYHLEQLQHSATSHIPSFESEDALVEKFLQSPGLFNSAIAVDNALIKNEAQDEPNSALVAITLAYKNQSTTAQMYHQHMLQAATLWSQLSMQMIETYSEKQTINNDDQLDVPLVYWQQQLLGESLFSRHELIRTLYRHPKQSASLQKDGYVVHQHSYESLGRHYVLVFYGQEATGHNSKAAVQPKLAQIAKDVATRLPIIELHHVIVLGIDFITEADDTFIDIDLWIQPVDTMTQRERQLTKQLQRLKHQDIQHQKGSSQSDQQTASNAASANKDSKKDSQADRRPQVHLNLSIPARKDK
;
A
#
# COMPACT_ATOMS: atom_id res chain seq x y z
N MET A 1 24.43 -19.31 -28.43
CA MET A 1 24.10 -18.23 -27.48
C MET A 1 23.29 -18.86 -26.36
N SER A 2 23.64 -18.57 -25.11
CA SER A 2 23.14 -19.25 -23.91
C SER A 2 21.67 -18.98 -23.67
N HIS A 3 20.86 -20.04 -23.66
CA HIS A 3 19.45 -20.03 -23.31
C HIS A 3 19.30 -19.95 -21.79
N SER A 4 19.06 -18.76 -21.26
CA SER A 4 18.57 -18.60 -19.89
C SER A 4 17.08 -18.87 -19.87
N ILE A 5 16.69 -19.99 -19.28
CA ILE A 5 15.34 -20.27 -18.83
C ILE A 5 15.10 -19.37 -17.63
N THR A 6 14.26 -18.35 -17.78
CA THR A 6 13.87 -17.48 -16.66
C THR A 6 13.00 -18.30 -15.72
N THR A 7 13.59 -18.83 -14.66
CA THR A 7 12.87 -19.20 -13.44
C THR A 7 12.04 -17.98 -13.02
N MET A 8 10.71 -18.15 -12.90
CA MET A 8 9.78 -17.09 -12.48
C MET A 8 10.36 -16.33 -11.27
N PRO A 9 10.71 -15.05 -11.42
CA PRO A 9 11.19 -14.23 -10.32
C PRO A 9 10.18 -14.18 -9.18
N ASP A 10 10.68 -14.06 -7.95
CA ASP A 10 9.88 -13.61 -6.81
C ASP A 10 9.48 -12.15 -7.07
N TRP A 11 8.35 -11.94 -7.75
CA TRP A 11 7.87 -10.63 -8.24
C TRP A 11 7.43 -9.66 -7.13
N GLY A 12 7.71 -10.01 -5.88
CA GLY A 12 7.47 -9.19 -4.71
C GLY A 12 6.01 -9.20 -4.23
N TYR A 13 5.83 -8.80 -2.98
CA TYR A 13 4.55 -8.85 -2.26
C TYR A 13 3.46 -7.98 -2.88
N LEU A 14 3.80 -6.90 -3.58
CA LEU A 14 2.83 -5.93 -4.09
C LEU A 14 1.79 -6.57 -5.02
N THR A 15 2.22 -7.46 -5.91
CA THR A 15 1.30 -8.14 -6.85
C THR A 15 0.23 -8.94 -6.11
N THR A 16 0.62 -9.63 -5.02
CA THR A 16 -0.29 -10.32 -4.11
C THR A 16 -1.16 -9.33 -3.32
N GLU A 17 -0.59 -8.23 -2.83
CA GLU A 17 -1.33 -7.20 -2.07
C GLU A 17 -2.43 -6.53 -2.91
N LEU A 18 -2.21 -6.32 -4.21
CA LEU A 18 -3.18 -5.70 -5.12
C LEU A 18 -4.50 -6.46 -5.21
N VAL A 19 -4.48 -7.79 -5.00
CA VAL A 19 -5.70 -8.63 -4.99
C VAL A 19 -6.70 -8.13 -3.95
N CYS A 20 -6.24 -7.60 -2.81
CA CYS A 20 -7.10 -7.07 -1.75
C CYS A 20 -7.87 -5.80 -2.18
N TYR A 21 -7.48 -5.16 -3.28
CA TYR A 21 -8.10 -3.92 -3.78
C TYR A 21 -8.99 -4.15 -4.99
N LEU A 22 -9.07 -5.38 -5.49
CA LEU A 22 -9.89 -5.74 -6.64
C LEU A 22 -11.38 -5.57 -6.29
N GLN A 23 -12.13 -4.88 -7.15
CA GLN A 23 -13.57 -4.61 -6.94
C GLN A 23 -14.46 -5.77 -7.39
N ALA A 24 -14.02 -6.54 -8.38
CA ALA A 24 -14.72 -7.69 -8.93
C ALA A 24 -13.73 -8.59 -9.68
N ASP A 25 -14.12 -9.84 -9.93
CA ASP A 25 -13.31 -10.76 -10.75
C ASP A 25 -12.94 -10.15 -12.10
N ALA A 26 -11.77 -10.52 -12.60
CA ALA A 26 -11.25 -10.02 -13.87
C ALA A 26 -12.23 -10.34 -15.01
N THR A 27 -12.64 -9.30 -15.74
CA THR A 27 -13.57 -9.45 -16.86
C THR A 27 -12.80 -9.72 -18.14
N ALA A 28 -13.17 -10.78 -18.87
CA ALA A 28 -12.64 -11.02 -20.21
C ALA A 28 -13.14 -9.95 -21.19
N VAL A 29 -12.23 -9.40 -22.00
CA VAL A 29 -12.54 -8.30 -22.93
C VAL A 29 -12.32 -8.74 -24.37
N ALA A 30 -13.26 -8.37 -25.25
CA ALA A 30 -13.07 -8.47 -26.68
C ALA A 30 -12.53 -7.13 -27.22
N LEU A 31 -11.36 -7.16 -27.86
CA LEU A 31 -10.74 -5.96 -28.43
C LEU A 31 -11.06 -5.90 -29.93
N ALA A 32 -11.53 -4.74 -30.37
CA ALA A 32 -11.86 -4.52 -31.79
C ALA A 32 -10.61 -4.69 -32.66
N GLY A 33 -10.74 -5.30 -33.83
CA GLY A 33 -9.61 -5.48 -34.77
C GLY A 33 -8.69 -6.68 -34.50
N MET A 34 -8.80 -7.35 -33.33
CA MET A 34 -7.95 -8.52 -33.04
C MET A 34 -8.23 -9.73 -33.94
N HIS A 35 -9.44 -9.86 -34.50
CA HIS A 35 -9.77 -10.93 -35.46
C HIS A 35 -8.87 -10.92 -36.71
N MET A 36 -8.37 -9.75 -37.12
CA MET A 36 -7.41 -9.66 -38.23
C MET A 36 -6.05 -10.22 -37.82
N ILE A 37 -5.63 -9.98 -36.58
CA ILE A 37 -4.38 -10.54 -36.03
C ILE A 37 -4.48 -12.07 -35.95
N GLU A 38 -5.59 -12.58 -35.41
CA GLU A 38 -5.83 -14.03 -35.26
C GLU A 38 -5.81 -14.74 -36.61
N HIS A 39 -6.42 -14.14 -37.64
CA HIS A 39 -6.48 -14.71 -38.98
C HIS A 39 -5.16 -14.57 -39.75
N ASP A 40 -4.60 -13.37 -39.84
CA ASP A 40 -3.48 -13.06 -40.74
C ASP A 40 -2.13 -13.54 -40.20
N TYR A 41 -2.02 -13.70 -38.87
CA TYR A 41 -0.78 -14.11 -38.19
C TYR A 41 -0.90 -15.44 -37.46
N ASN A 42 -2.03 -16.16 -37.60
CA ASN A 42 -2.33 -17.40 -36.87
C ASN A 42 -2.07 -17.24 -35.35
N ALA A 43 -2.50 -16.10 -34.83
CA ALA A 43 -2.26 -15.67 -33.45
C ALA A 43 -3.48 -16.00 -32.57
N GLN A 44 -3.27 -15.96 -31.27
CA GLN A 44 -4.34 -15.96 -30.27
C GLN A 44 -4.09 -14.83 -29.28
N TYR A 45 -5.14 -14.32 -28.64
CA TYR A 45 -4.96 -13.32 -27.59
C TYR A 45 -5.88 -13.57 -26.41
N ILE A 46 -5.44 -13.08 -25.25
CA ILE A 46 -6.25 -13.02 -24.03
C ILE A 46 -6.19 -11.58 -23.53
N ALA A 47 -7.35 -10.96 -23.34
CA ALA A 47 -7.47 -9.66 -22.71
C ALA A 47 -8.33 -9.76 -21.44
N ARG A 48 -7.79 -9.30 -20.31
CA ARG A 48 -8.48 -9.28 -19.01
C ARG A 48 -8.41 -7.89 -18.41
N HIS A 49 -9.56 -7.40 -17.97
CA HIS A 49 -9.69 -6.11 -17.34
C HIS A 49 -9.92 -6.26 -15.83
N TYR A 50 -9.16 -5.51 -15.06
CA TYR A 50 -9.17 -5.48 -13.59
C TYR A 50 -9.47 -4.07 -13.11
N GLN A 51 -10.34 -3.97 -12.11
CA GLN A 51 -10.70 -2.70 -11.49
C GLN A 51 -10.23 -2.70 -10.04
N TYR A 52 -9.26 -1.86 -9.74
CA TYR A 52 -8.71 -1.71 -8.40
C TYR A 52 -9.18 -0.41 -7.76
N GLN A 53 -9.62 -0.48 -6.50
CA GLN A 53 -9.85 0.68 -5.64
C GLN A 53 -8.68 0.81 -4.68
N LEU A 54 -7.60 1.46 -5.11
CA LEU A 54 -6.40 1.68 -4.30
C LEU A 54 -6.66 2.76 -3.22
N PRO A 55 -5.79 2.87 -2.20
CA PRO A 55 -5.97 3.85 -1.12
C PRO A 55 -6.06 5.30 -1.60
N LEU A 56 -5.37 5.63 -2.69
CA LEU A 56 -5.27 6.98 -3.23
C LEU A 56 -6.17 7.25 -4.46
N GLY A 57 -6.79 6.21 -5.03
CA GLY A 57 -7.68 6.37 -6.17
C GLY A 57 -7.95 5.08 -6.95
N LYS A 58 -8.58 5.21 -8.12
CA LYS A 58 -9.01 4.07 -8.94
C LYS A 58 -7.98 3.72 -10.01
N LEU A 59 -7.64 2.43 -10.15
CA LEU A 59 -6.78 1.93 -11.21
C LEU A 59 -7.56 0.96 -12.10
N GLN A 60 -7.68 1.29 -13.39
CA GLN A 60 -8.23 0.41 -14.43
C GLN A 60 -7.06 -0.24 -15.18
N LEU A 61 -6.89 -1.54 -15.03
CA LEU A 61 -5.77 -2.29 -15.58
C LEU A 61 -6.25 -3.28 -16.64
N LEU A 62 -5.74 -3.19 -17.86
CA LEU A 62 -5.98 -4.17 -18.92
C LEU A 62 -4.71 -4.98 -19.12
N GLU A 63 -4.78 -6.28 -18.86
CA GLU A 63 -3.74 -7.23 -19.22
C GLU A 63 -4.06 -7.82 -20.59
N LEU A 64 -3.14 -7.67 -21.54
CA LEU A 64 -3.25 -8.21 -22.88
C LEU A 64 -2.05 -9.11 -23.17
N THR A 65 -2.31 -10.40 -23.33
CA THR A 65 -1.30 -11.38 -23.76
C THR A 65 -1.59 -11.81 -25.18
N LEU A 66 -0.59 -11.68 -26.04
CA LEU A 66 -0.62 -12.11 -27.42
C LEU A 66 0.25 -13.36 -27.60
N TYR A 67 -0.34 -14.41 -28.17
CA TYR A 67 0.31 -15.66 -28.52
C TYR A 67 0.58 -15.68 -30.03
N LEU A 68 1.85 -15.70 -30.40
CA LEU A 68 2.30 -15.73 -31.79
C LEU A 68 3.01 -17.05 -32.12
N PRO A 69 2.98 -17.52 -33.38
CA PRO A 69 3.83 -18.61 -33.82
C PRO A 69 5.31 -18.33 -33.57
N PHE A 70 6.08 -19.36 -33.21
CA PHE A 70 7.51 -19.22 -32.89
C PHE A 70 8.36 -18.66 -34.04
N ASP A 71 7.96 -18.89 -35.28
CA ASP A 71 8.62 -18.45 -36.50
C ASP A 71 8.18 -17.04 -36.95
N THR A 72 7.39 -16.33 -36.15
CA THR A 72 6.96 -14.96 -36.48
C THR A 72 8.16 -14.01 -36.58
N GLY A 73 8.37 -13.42 -37.75
CA GLY A 73 9.46 -12.46 -37.99
C GLY A 73 9.27 -11.13 -37.24
N SER A 74 10.37 -10.44 -36.92
CA SER A 74 10.37 -9.20 -36.13
C SER A 74 9.47 -8.10 -36.68
N ALA A 75 9.42 -7.90 -38.00
CA ALA A 75 8.54 -6.90 -38.62
C ALA A 75 7.04 -7.22 -38.40
N ASN A 76 6.67 -8.50 -38.40
CA ASN A 76 5.31 -8.94 -38.10
C ASN A 76 4.99 -8.78 -36.62
N ILE A 77 5.94 -9.08 -35.73
CA ILE A 77 5.79 -8.85 -34.29
C ILE A 77 5.52 -7.37 -34.01
N GLU A 78 6.28 -6.47 -34.62
CA GLU A 78 6.09 -5.02 -34.49
C GLU A 78 4.73 -4.55 -35.01
N ALA A 79 4.32 -5.03 -36.19
CA ALA A 79 3.02 -4.69 -36.76
C ALA A 79 1.86 -5.17 -35.88
N VAL A 80 1.92 -6.41 -35.38
CA VAL A 80 0.88 -6.97 -34.52
C VAL A 80 0.86 -6.27 -33.17
N ARG A 81 2.02 -5.95 -32.58
CA ARG A 81 2.12 -5.16 -31.34
C ARG A 81 1.40 -3.83 -31.51
N MET A 82 1.66 -3.11 -32.60
CA MET A 82 1.01 -1.83 -32.88
C MET A 82 -0.51 -1.94 -32.97
N ILE A 83 -1.01 -2.93 -33.73
CA ILE A 83 -2.45 -3.16 -33.89
C ILE A 83 -3.07 -3.51 -32.53
N ALA A 84 -2.45 -4.37 -31.75
CA ALA A 84 -2.94 -4.79 -30.43
C ALA A 84 -3.03 -3.61 -29.44
N VAL A 85 -1.99 -2.78 -29.36
CA VAL A 85 -1.98 -1.58 -28.50
C VAL A 85 -3.05 -0.57 -28.93
N LYS A 86 -3.18 -0.31 -30.24
CA LYS A 86 -4.24 0.59 -30.76
C LYS A 86 -5.65 0.05 -30.52
N SER A 87 -5.81 -1.26 -30.55
CA SER A 87 -7.08 -1.94 -30.24
C SER A 87 -7.45 -1.79 -28.77
N ALA A 88 -6.49 -1.99 -27.87
CA ALA A 88 -6.64 -1.76 -26.43
C ALA A 88 -6.99 -0.30 -26.13
N LEU A 89 -6.28 0.64 -26.74
CA LEU A 89 -6.57 2.06 -26.57
C LEU A 89 -7.97 2.45 -27.06
N SER A 90 -8.37 1.94 -28.23
CA SER A 90 -9.71 2.19 -28.76
C SER A 90 -10.80 1.66 -27.84
N TRP A 91 -10.56 0.50 -27.22
CA TRP A 91 -11.44 -0.06 -26.20
C TRP A 91 -11.54 0.83 -24.96
N TYR A 92 -10.41 1.33 -24.43
CA TYR A 92 -10.40 2.27 -23.31
C TYR A 92 -11.20 3.53 -23.60
N LYS A 93 -10.94 4.17 -24.76
CA LYS A 93 -11.67 5.37 -25.21
C LYS A 93 -13.19 5.12 -25.34
N ALA A 94 -13.60 3.93 -25.74
CA ALA A 94 -15.02 3.56 -25.83
C ALA A 94 -15.65 3.22 -24.47
N SER A 95 -14.85 2.75 -23.51
CA SER A 95 -15.29 2.40 -22.16
C SER A 95 -15.47 3.63 -21.25
N LEU A 96 -14.81 4.74 -21.58
CA LEU A 96 -15.00 6.03 -20.92
C LEU A 96 -16.41 6.57 -21.23
N SER A 97 -17.33 6.46 -20.27
CA SER A 97 -18.64 7.10 -20.39
C SER A 97 -18.48 8.63 -20.28
N PRO A 98 -19.11 9.43 -21.15
CA PRO A 98 -19.07 10.89 -21.04
C PRO A 98 -19.88 11.45 -19.83
N ASP A 99 -20.66 10.61 -19.13
CA ASP A 99 -21.60 11.03 -18.09
C ASP A 99 -21.16 10.73 -16.64
N GLU A 100 -20.04 10.04 -16.42
CA GLU A 100 -19.43 9.89 -15.09
C GLU A 100 -18.22 10.81 -14.93
N TYR A 101 -18.44 12.12 -15.04
CA TYR A 101 -17.60 13.14 -14.41
C TYR A 101 -17.72 13.05 -12.88
N ASN A 102 -17.35 11.90 -12.31
CA ASN A 102 -17.15 11.79 -10.87
C ASN A 102 -15.68 12.15 -10.59
N ASP A 103 -15.48 13.10 -9.68
CA ASP A 103 -14.24 13.70 -9.15
C ASP A 103 -13.14 12.72 -8.65
N ALA A 104 -13.21 11.42 -8.94
CA ALA A 104 -12.21 10.46 -8.54
C ALA A 104 -11.02 10.47 -9.50
N VAL A 105 -9.86 10.92 -9.01
CA VAL A 105 -8.56 10.74 -9.69
C VAL A 105 -8.39 9.26 -9.98
N GLY A 106 -8.23 8.93 -11.27
CA GLY A 106 -8.16 7.57 -11.79
C GLY A 106 -7.00 7.42 -12.77
N TYR A 107 -6.32 6.27 -12.76
CA TYR A 107 -5.31 5.91 -13.76
C TYR A 107 -5.75 4.72 -14.59
N GLU A 108 -5.35 4.73 -15.86
CA GLU A 108 -5.56 3.65 -16.81
C GLU A 108 -4.19 3.11 -17.25
N ALA A 109 -4.02 1.79 -17.16
CA ALA A 109 -2.77 1.14 -17.52
C ALA A 109 -3.01 -0.14 -18.35
N LEU A 110 -2.20 -0.33 -19.39
CA LEU A 110 -2.14 -1.54 -20.21
C LEU A 110 -0.85 -2.30 -19.88
N ILE A 111 -0.96 -3.57 -19.50
CA ILE A 111 0.16 -4.51 -19.44
C ILE A 111 0.11 -5.36 -20.69
N PHE A 112 1.15 -5.29 -21.52
CA PHE A 112 1.24 -6.04 -22.76
C PHE A 112 2.33 -7.12 -22.68
N ASP A 113 1.95 -8.37 -22.98
CA ASP A 113 2.84 -9.53 -23.04
C ASP A 113 2.79 -10.16 -24.44
N ILE A 114 3.92 -10.61 -24.96
CA ILE A 114 4.01 -11.39 -26.20
C ILE A 114 4.68 -12.73 -25.88
N GLN A 115 3.99 -13.82 -26.19
CA GLN A 115 4.47 -15.18 -26.03
C GLN A 115 4.54 -15.89 -27.38
N LEU A 116 5.70 -16.47 -27.68
CA LEU A 116 5.94 -17.29 -28.86
C LEU A 116 5.63 -18.76 -28.55
N VAL A 117 4.82 -19.41 -29.39
CA VAL A 117 4.30 -20.77 -29.18
C VAL A 117 4.73 -21.68 -30.33
N GLY A 118 5.13 -22.92 -30.00
CA GLY A 118 5.34 -23.99 -30.99
C GLY A 118 6.78 -24.19 -31.45
N GLY A 119 7.78 -23.78 -30.65
CA GLY A 119 9.19 -24.06 -30.93
C GLY A 119 9.54 -25.54 -30.64
N ASP A 120 10.12 -26.24 -31.63
CA ASP A 120 10.73 -27.55 -31.42
C ASP A 120 11.94 -27.39 -30.48
N SER A 121 11.86 -27.96 -29.28
CA SER A 121 13.03 -28.21 -28.45
C SER A 121 13.88 -29.30 -29.09
N SER A 122 14.64 -28.95 -30.13
CA SER A 122 15.56 -29.86 -30.80
C SER A 122 16.82 -30.07 -29.95
N ALA A 123 16.69 -30.80 -28.84
CA ALA A 123 17.80 -31.49 -28.20
C ALA A 123 17.30 -32.62 -27.30
N GLN A 124 17.65 -33.84 -27.72
CA GLN A 124 17.62 -35.12 -27.02
C GLN A 124 16.33 -35.96 -27.13
N ASN A 125 16.50 -37.03 -27.92
CA ASN A 125 15.71 -38.25 -27.93
C ASN A 125 15.40 -38.71 -26.50
N ASP A 126 14.13 -38.66 -26.12
CA ASP A 126 13.52 -39.76 -25.38
C ASP A 126 12.06 -39.87 -25.81
N LYS A 127 11.68 -41.09 -26.20
CA LYS A 127 10.29 -41.42 -26.48
C LYS A 127 9.56 -41.40 -25.13
N ASP A 128 8.39 -40.78 -25.11
CA ASP A 128 7.41 -40.74 -24.01
C ASP A 128 7.45 -39.53 -23.05
N SER A 129 7.75 -38.33 -23.53
CA SER A 129 7.40 -37.09 -22.81
C SER A 129 6.29 -36.31 -23.51
N GLU A 130 5.29 -35.90 -22.73
CA GLU A 130 4.20 -35.01 -23.14
C GLU A 130 4.77 -33.79 -23.87
N LYS A 131 4.18 -33.43 -25.02
CA LYS A 131 4.55 -32.25 -25.80
C LYS A 131 4.34 -30.99 -24.95
N TYR A 132 5.35 -30.60 -24.19
CA TYR A 132 5.46 -29.24 -23.70
C TYR A 132 5.73 -28.35 -24.92
N ASN A 133 4.69 -27.72 -25.45
CA ASN A 133 4.87 -26.61 -26.39
C ASN A 133 5.80 -25.59 -25.72
N ALA A 134 7.00 -25.37 -26.24
CA ALA A 134 7.91 -24.39 -25.70
C ALA A 134 7.26 -23.00 -25.82
N LEU A 135 6.88 -22.43 -24.67
CA LEU A 135 6.41 -21.07 -24.53
C LEU A 135 7.63 -20.17 -24.28
N GLN A 136 7.90 -19.24 -25.19
CA GLN A 136 8.96 -18.26 -25.03
C GLN A 136 8.36 -16.85 -24.93
N ARG A 137 8.49 -16.21 -23.77
CA ARG A 137 8.15 -14.79 -23.61
C ARG A 137 9.16 -13.92 -24.34
N LEU A 138 8.67 -12.96 -25.13
CA LEU A 138 9.50 -11.97 -25.80
C LEU A 138 9.71 -10.78 -24.87
N LYS A 139 10.97 -10.42 -24.61
CA LYS A 139 11.31 -9.19 -23.90
C LYS A 139 11.12 -7.99 -24.83
N HIS A 140 10.32 -7.01 -24.41
CA HIS A 140 10.10 -5.75 -25.11
C HIS A 140 9.85 -4.63 -24.11
N SER A 141 9.83 -3.37 -24.58
CA SER A 141 9.51 -2.20 -23.76
C SER A 141 8.85 -1.13 -24.63
N PHE A 142 8.17 -0.16 -24.01
CA PHE A 142 7.56 0.96 -24.72
C PHE A 142 8.40 2.22 -24.56
N GLY A 143 8.69 2.68 -23.34
CA GLY A 143 9.57 3.84 -23.12
C GLY A 143 9.03 5.14 -23.75
N ALA A 144 9.58 6.30 -23.37
CA ALA A 144 9.03 7.58 -23.80
C ALA A 144 9.00 7.79 -25.33
N ARG A 145 9.97 7.21 -26.07
CA ARG A 145 10.05 7.34 -27.54
C ARG A 145 8.88 6.68 -28.25
N TYR A 146 8.41 5.53 -27.79
CA TYR A 146 7.26 4.87 -28.39
C TYR A 146 6.02 5.75 -28.32
N PHE A 147 5.79 6.44 -27.20
CA PHE A 147 4.67 7.38 -27.10
C PHE A 147 4.82 8.59 -28.02
N LEU A 148 6.05 9.02 -28.30
CA LEU A 148 6.37 10.15 -29.16
C LEU A 148 6.42 9.84 -30.65
N GLU A 149 6.53 8.58 -31.03
CA GLU A 149 6.67 8.18 -32.44
C GLU A 149 5.44 7.39 -32.91
N ASP A 150 4.91 6.52 -32.05
CA ASP A 150 3.94 5.50 -32.42
C ASP A 150 2.52 5.74 -31.85
N LEU A 151 2.40 6.51 -30.74
CA LEU A 151 1.14 6.84 -30.06
C LEU A 151 0.86 8.36 -29.92
N VAL A 152 1.48 9.19 -30.75
CA VAL A 152 1.48 10.67 -30.63
C VAL A 152 0.09 11.29 -30.55
N VAL A 153 -0.81 10.86 -31.43
CA VAL A 153 -2.18 11.40 -31.53
C VAL A 153 -2.94 11.17 -30.23
N ASP A 154 -2.71 10.01 -29.61
CA ASP A 154 -3.45 9.54 -28.45
C ASP A 154 -3.03 10.22 -27.14
N MET A 155 -1.81 10.74 -27.07
CA MET A 155 -1.31 11.54 -25.95
C MET A 155 -1.85 12.98 -25.94
N SER A 156 -2.27 13.51 -27.09
CA SER A 156 -2.62 14.93 -27.24
C SER A 156 -4.11 15.26 -27.04
N GLU A 157 -5.00 14.26 -27.11
CA GLU A 157 -6.45 14.48 -27.22
C GLU A 157 -7.26 14.09 -25.97
N SER A 158 -6.72 13.29 -25.04
CA SER A 158 -7.47 12.79 -23.88
C SER A 158 -7.05 13.41 -22.54
N GLN A 159 -8.02 13.65 -21.66
CA GLN A 159 -7.76 14.06 -20.26
C GLN A 159 -7.23 12.89 -19.40
N GLN A 160 -7.56 11.64 -19.78
CA GLN A 160 -6.98 10.42 -19.21
C GLN A 160 -6.15 9.73 -20.29
N GLN A 161 -4.84 9.65 -20.09
CA GLN A 161 -3.91 9.01 -21.03
C GLN A 161 -3.63 7.58 -20.55
N LEU A 162 -3.82 6.61 -21.45
CA LEU A 162 -3.48 5.22 -21.21
C LEU A 162 -1.97 5.06 -21.10
N GLN A 163 -1.50 4.57 -19.95
CA GLN A 163 -0.10 4.25 -19.73
C GLN A 163 0.16 2.81 -20.19
N VAL A 164 1.13 2.60 -21.07
CA VAL A 164 1.40 1.28 -21.66
C VAL A 164 2.73 0.74 -21.15
N PHE A 165 2.68 -0.43 -20.52
CA PHE A 165 3.84 -1.13 -19.96
C PHE A 165 4.02 -2.48 -20.63
N SER A 166 5.26 -2.91 -20.82
CA SER A 166 5.51 -4.32 -21.09
C SER A 166 5.25 -5.14 -19.82
N TRP A 167 5.03 -6.43 -19.99
CA TRP A 167 4.93 -7.36 -18.87
C TRP A 167 6.17 -7.26 -17.97
N ASP A 168 7.38 -7.35 -18.52
CA ASP A 168 8.62 -7.30 -17.72
C ASP A 168 8.78 -5.96 -16.98
N ASP A 169 8.45 -4.83 -17.62
CA ASP A 169 8.53 -3.51 -17.00
C ASP A 169 7.55 -3.38 -15.83
N TRP A 170 6.29 -3.77 -16.02
CA TRP A 170 5.26 -3.66 -14.99
C TRP A 170 5.64 -4.39 -13.71
N TYR A 171 6.08 -5.64 -13.82
CA TYR A 171 6.46 -6.42 -12.65
C TYR A 171 7.79 -5.95 -12.04
N SER A 172 8.71 -5.42 -12.83
CA SER A 172 9.94 -4.79 -12.32
C SER A 172 9.63 -3.51 -11.52
N ILE A 173 8.72 -2.67 -12.04
CA ILE A 173 8.20 -1.49 -11.33
C ILE A 173 7.51 -1.90 -10.04
N ALA A 174 6.61 -2.89 -10.08
CA ALA A 174 5.88 -3.37 -8.91
C ALA A 174 6.84 -3.86 -7.81
N ALA A 175 7.89 -4.60 -8.20
CA ALA A 175 8.93 -5.06 -7.29
C ALA A 175 9.79 -3.91 -6.73
N ALA A 176 9.95 -2.80 -7.45
CA ALA A 176 10.70 -1.64 -6.99
C ALA A 176 9.89 -0.76 -6.01
N VAL A 177 8.62 -0.45 -6.34
CA VAL A 177 7.79 0.49 -5.56
C VAL A 177 7.22 -0.11 -4.28
N ARG A 178 7.08 -1.45 -4.21
CA ARG A 178 6.71 -2.27 -3.04
C ARG A 178 5.33 -2.06 -2.41
N THR A 179 4.69 -0.90 -2.54
CA THR A 179 3.38 -0.63 -1.92
C THR A 179 2.35 -0.12 -2.94
N PRO A 180 1.04 -0.29 -2.67
CA PRO A 180 -0.02 0.26 -3.52
C PRO A 180 0.02 1.78 -3.64
N SER A 181 0.38 2.49 -2.55
CA SER A 181 0.46 3.96 -2.56
C SER A 181 1.64 4.47 -3.39
N GLU A 182 2.78 3.77 -3.35
CA GLU A 182 3.93 4.14 -4.18
C GLU A 182 3.70 3.77 -5.65
N LEU A 183 2.99 2.68 -5.96
CA LEU A 183 2.55 2.40 -7.33
C LEU A 183 1.66 3.52 -7.87
N TRP A 184 0.68 3.96 -7.08
CA TRP A 184 -0.19 5.08 -7.46
C TRP A 184 0.59 6.36 -7.76
N ARG A 185 1.50 6.74 -6.87
CA ARG A 185 2.37 7.92 -7.05
C ARG A 185 3.28 7.77 -8.26
N PHE A 186 3.81 6.57 -8.51
CA PHE A 186 4.62 6.29 -9.68
C PHE A 186 3.80 6.45 -10.97
N LEU A 187 2.56 5.97 -11.02
CA LEU A 187 1.69 6.17 -12.19
C LEU A 187 1.39 7.65 -12.46
N SER A 188 1.23 8.46 -11.40
CA SER A 188 1.17 9.93 -11.55
C SER A 188 2.45 10.48 -12.16
N TYR A 189 3.59 10.06 -11.63
CA TYR A 189 4.90 10.54 -12.05
C TYR A 189 5.22 10.13 -13.49
N HIS A 190 4.96 8.88 -13.87
CA HIS A 190 5.14 8.39 -15.23
C HIS A 190 4.25 9.17 -16.22
N LEU A 191 2.98 9.40 -15.87
CA LEU A 191 2.09 10.25 -16.66
C LEU A 191 2.64 11.68 -16.85
N GLU A 192 3.13 12.33 -15.78
CA GLU A 192 3.78 13.65 -15.88
C GLU A 192 5.01 13.63 -16.80
N GLN A 193 5.82 12.57 -16.74
CA GLN A 193 6.99 12.42 -17.61
C GLN A 193 6.62 12.19 -19.07
N LEU A 194 5.54 11.45 -19.36
CA LEU A 194 5.01 11.29 -20.70
C LEU A 194 4.45 12.62 -21.24
N GLN A 195 3.69 13.37 -20.44
CA GLN A 195 3.18 14.69 -20.80
C GLN A 195 4.30 15.70 -21.07
N HIS A 196 5.35 15.68 -20.25
CA HIS A 196 6.55 16.47 -20.47
C HIS A 196 7.22 16.10 -21.79
N SER A 197 7.31 14.81 -22.10
CA SER A 197 7.86 14.34 -23.38
C SER A 197 7.04 14.85 -24.55
N ALA A 198 5.71 14.69 -24.48
CA ALA A 198 4.78 15.12 -25.54
C ALA A 198 4.86 16.63 -25.80
N THR A 199 4.96 17.45 -24.74
CA THR A 199 5.02 18.92 -24.85
C THR A 199 6.38 19.42 -25.33
N SER A 200 7.47 18.78 -24.88
CA SER A 200 8.83 19.18 -25.25
C SER A 200 9.32 18.56 -26.56
N HIS A 201 8.62 17.54 -27.07
CA HIS A 201 9.05 16.66 -28.15
C HIS A 201 10.41 15.98 -27.90
N ILE A 202 10.78 15.81 -26.62
CA ILE A 202 12.03 15.17 -26.20
C ILE A 202 11.67 14.05 -25.22
N PRO A 203 12.13 12.81 -25.43
CA PRO A 203 11.87 11.72 -24.48
C PRO A 203 12.48 12.06 -23.12
N SER A 204 11.64 12.10 -22.07
CA SER A 204 12.06 12.47 -20.71
C SER A 204 12.74 11.34 -19.94
N PHE A 205 12.63 10.09 -20.43
CA PHE A 205 13.28 8.91 -19.89
C PHE A 205 13.61 7.89 -21.00
N GLU A 206 14.62 7.05 -20.76
CA GLU A 206 15.10 6.04 -21.71
C GLU A 206 14.47 4.66 -21.46
N SER A 207 14.22 4.30 -20.21
CA SER A 207 13.61 3.03 -19.79
C SER A 207 12.77 3.20 -18.54
N GLU A 208 11.83 2.26 -18.33
CA GLU A 208 10.99 2.22 -17.13
C GLU A 208 11.82 1.99 -15.85
N ASP A 209 12.85 1.13 -15.91
CA ASP A 209 13.76 0.88 -14.80
C ASP A 209 14.47 2.16 -14.33
N ALA A 210 14.99 2.96 -15.27
CA ALA A 210 15.64 4.22 -14.93
C ALA A 210 14.64 5.25 -14.38
N LEU A 211 13.40 5.21 -14.87
CA LEU A 211 12.34 6.11 -14.43
C LEU A 211 11.89 5.80 -12.99
N VAL A 212 11.66 4.53 -12.66
CA VAL A 212 11.28 4.12 -11.31
C VAL A 212 12.42 4.37 -10.31
N GLU A 213 13.67 4.16 -10.72
CA GLU A 213 14.83 4.50 -9.89
C GLU A 213 14.86 6.01 -9.58
N LYS A 214 14.70 6.86 -10.60
CA LYS A 214 14.66 8.32 -10.44
C LYS A 214 13.49 8.77 -9.54
N PHE A 215 12.32 8.16 -9.70
CA PHE A 215 11.16 8.39 -8.83
C PHE A 215 11.48 8.05 -7.38
N LEU A 216 12.02 6.84 -7.13
CA LEU A 216 12.34 6.36 -5.79
C LEU A 216 13.49 7.11 -5.13
N GLN A 217 14.32 7.81 -5.89
CA GLN A 217 15.39 8.69 -5.43
C GLN A 217 14.97 10.17 -5.30
N SER A 218 13.73 10.50 -5.65
CA SER A 218 13.22 11.87 -5.58
C SER A 218 12.86 12.26 -4.14
N PRO A 219 13.23 13.47 -3.67
CA PRO A 219 12.72 14.00 -2.40
C PRO A 219 11.19 14.10 -2.37
N GLY A 220 10.56 14.22 -3.55
CA GLY A 220 9.10 14.29 -3.69
C GLY A 220 8.37 13.03 -3.22
N LEU A 221 9.08 11.89 -3.10
CA LEU A 221 8.57 10.65 -2.54
C LEU A 221 7.95 10.85 -1.13
N PHE A 222 8.49 11.79 -0.35
CA PHE A 222 8.08 12.03 1.04
C PHE A 222 7.03 13.14 1.20
N ASN A 223 6.56 13.77 0.12
CA ASN A 223 5.64 14.92 0.22
C ASN A 223 4.35 14.59 0.99
N SER A 224 3.77 13.41 0.76
CA SER A 224 2.59 12.96 1.50
C SER A 224 2.87 12.77 2.99
N ALA A 225 3.99 12.12 3.33
CA ALA A 225 4.41 11.94 4.73
C ALA A 225 4.64 13.28 5.43
N ILE A 226 5.28 14.24 4.75
CA ILE A 226 5.49 15.60 5.26
C ILE A 226 4.17 16.33 5.47
N ALA A 227 3.21 16.17 4.55
CA ALA A 227 1.88 16.77 4.70
C ALA A 227 1.14 16.23 5.92
N VAL A 228 1.21 14.91 6.16
CA VAL A 228 0.63 14.27 7.35
C VAL A 228 1.35 14.71 8.63
N ASP A 229 2.68 14.73 8.65
CA ASP A 229 3.50 15.18 9.79
C ASP A 229 3.14 16.62 10.21
N ASN A 230 3.02 17.52 9.24
CA ASN A 230 2.57 18.89 9.46
C ASN A 230 1.12 18.97 9.98
N ALA A 231 0.23 18.12 9.46
CA ALA A 231 -1.15 18.08 9.92
C ALA A 231 -1.26 17.56 11.36
N LEU A 232 -0.42 16.61 11.77
CA LEU A 232 -0.38 16.11 13.14
C LEU A 232 0.11 17.16 14.13
N ILE A 233 1.15 17.92 13.76
CA ILE A 233 1.61 19.08 14.54
C ILE A 233 0.51 20.11 14.69
N LYS A 234 -0.16 20.45 13.59
CA LYS A 234 -1.29 21.38 13.59
C LYS A 234 -2.44 20.94 14.48
N ASN A 235 -2.66 19.63 14.63
CA ASN A 235 -3.70 19.05 15.47
C ASN A 235 -3.22 18.71 16.89
N GLU A 236 -2.02 19.14 17.31
CA GLU A 236 -1.43 18.87 18.63
C GLU A 236 -1.29 17.37 18.95
N ALA A 237 -1.27 16.52 17.92
CA ALA A 237 -1.01 15.09 18.07
C ALA A 237 0.49 14.77 18.08
N GLN A 238 1.32 15.75 17.69
CA GLN A 238 2.77 15.67 17.66
C GLN A 238 3.36 17.06 17.95
N ASP A 239 4.40 17.16 18.77
CA ASP A 239 4.99 18.45 19.15
C ASP A 239 6.01 18.97 18.13
N GLU A 240 6.83 18.06 17.59
CA GLU A 240 7.95 18.37 16.70
C GLU A 240 7.93 17.47 15.46
N PRO A 241 8.51 17.89 14.32
CA PRO A 241 8.61 17.05 13.13
C PRO A 241 9.28 15.70 13.41
N ASN A 242 8.85 14.64 12.71
CA ASN A 242 9.50 13.34 12.87
C ASN A 242 10.97 13.42 12.41
N SER A 243 11.89 13.22 13.36
CA SER A 243 13.33 13.31 13.10
C SER A 243 13.84 12.36 12.01
N ALA A 244 13.27 11.17 11.88
CA ALA A 244 13.63 10.22 10.82
C ALA A 244 13.14 10.72 9.45
N LEU A 245 11.91 11.23 9.36
CA LEU A 245 11.37 11.83 8.14
C LEU A 245 12.25 13.01 7.67
N VAL A 246 12.61 13.89 8.59
CA VAL A 246 13.49 15.05 8.31
C VAL A 246 14.87 14.57 7.84
N ALA A 247 15.50 13.63 8.55
CA ALA A 247 16.83 13.13 8.21
C ALA A 247 16.86 12.43 6.84
N ILE A 248 15.86 11.61 6.54
CA ILE A 248 15.74 10.90 5.26
C ILE A 248 15.52 11.90 4.13
N THR A 249 14.56 12.82 4.28
CA THR A 249 14.26 13.82 3.25
C THR A 249 15.48 14.68 2.95
N LEU A 250 16.25 15.09 3.97
CA LEU A 250 17.50 15.82 3.79
C LEU A 250 18.58 15.00 3.08
N ALA A 251 18.71 13.71 3.42
CA ALA A 251 19.68 12.83 2.76
C ALA A 251 19.38 12.70 1.25
N TYR A 252 18.10 12.58 0.88
CA TYR A 252 17.65 12.52 -0.51
C TYR A 252 17.85 13.85 -1.24
N LYS A 253 17.45 14.97 -0.62
CA LYS A 253 17.62 16.31 -1.19
C LYS A 253 19.09 16.65 -1.47
N ASN A 254 19.99 16.18 -0.60
CA ASN A 254 21.43 16.42 -0.72
C ASN A 254 22.17 15.31 -1.48
N GLN A 255 21.46 14.30 -2.00
CA GLN A 255 22.07 13.12 -2.66
C GLN A 255 23.19 12.49 -1.84
N SER A 256 22.99 12.40 -0.51
CA SER A 256 23.97 11.83 0.41
C SER A 256 24.11 10.32 0.17
N THR A 257 25.30 9.77 0.42
CA THR A 257 25.54 8.32 0.48
C THR A 257 24.61 7.60 1.48
N THR A 258 24.13 8.32 2.50
CA THR A 258 23.17 7.78 3.48
C THR A 258 21.77 7.58 2.90
N ALA A 259 21.41 8.24 1.80
CA ALA A 259 20.10 8.09 1.16
C ALA A 259 19.88 6.65 0.69
N GLN A 260 20.91 6.01 0.13
CA GLN A 260 20.83 4.61 -0.30
C GLN A 260 20.61 3.65 0.87
N MET A 261 21.27 3.88 2.01
CA MET A 261 21.06 3.11 3.24
C MET A 261 19.61 3.26 3.72
N TYR A 262 19.07 4.48 3.75
CA TYR A 262 17.67 4.71 4.12
C TYR A 262 16.70 4.03 3.14
N HIS A 263 16.99 4.10 1.84
CA HIS A 263 16.20 3.41 0.83
C HIS A 263 16.12 1.91 1.09
N GLN A 264 17.27 1.26 1.32
CA GLN A 264 17.34 -0.16 1.63
C GLN A 264 16.56 -0.52 2.90
N HIS A 265 16.67 0.28 3.96
CA HIS A 265 15.90 0.07 5.18
C HIS A 265 14.38 0.19 4.95
N MET A 266 13.93 1.11 4.09
CA MET A 266 12.51 1.23 3.73
C MET A 266 12.04 0.03 2.90
N LEU A 267 12.82 -0.45 1.94
CA LEU A 267 12.48 -1.65 1.16
C LEU A 267 12.39 -2.90 2.03
N GLN A 268 13.33 -3.06 2.97
CA GLN A 268 13.31 -4.15 3.95
C GLN A 268 12.07 -4.04 4.86
N ALA A 269 11.80 -2.85 5.39
CA ALA A 269 10.62 -2.63 6.22
C ALA A 269 9.32 -2.87 5.46
N ALA A 270 9.23 -2.47 4.19
CA ALA A 270 8.06 -2.72 3.37
C ALA A 270 7.80 -4.23 3.22
N THR A 271 8.86 -4.99 2.94
CA THR A 271 8.81 -6.46 2.84
C THR A 271 8.37 -7.11 4.15
N LEU A 272 8.96 -6.72 5.27
CA LEU A 272 8.62 -7.26 6.59
C LEU A 272 7.18 -6.93 6.97
N TRP A 273 6.72 -5.72 6.68
CA TRP A 273 5.34 -5.31 6.93
C TRP A 273 4.35 -6.08 6.06
N SER A 274 4.67 -6.35 4.79
CA SER A 274 3.88 -7.21 3.91
C SER A 274 3.74 -8.62 4.49
N GLN A 275 4.86 -9.24 4.87
CA GLN A 275 4.88 -10.58 5.47
C GLN A 275 4.05 -10.62 6.75
N LEU A 276 4.27 -9.66 7.65
CA LEU A 276 3.54 -9.49 8.89
C LEU A 276 2.03 -9.40 8.64
N SER A 277 1.64 -8.53 7.71
CA SER A 277 0.24 -8.29 7.38
C SER A 277 -0.40 -9.54 6.78
N MET A 278 0.26 -10.21 5.84
CA MET A 278 -0.26 -11.45 5.24
C MET A 278 -0.43 -12.56 6.27
N GLN A 279 0.52 -12.74 7.18
CA GLN A 279 0.39 -13.73 8.27
C GLN A 279 -0.79 -13.39 9.19
N MET A 280 -0.98 -12.11 9.53
CA MET A 280 -2.17 -11.64 10.27
C MET A 280 -3.45 -12.03 9.54
N ILE A 281 -3.50 -11.78 8.23
CA ILE A 281 -4.66 -12.04 7.39
C ILE A 281 -4.96 -13.55 7.28
N GLU A 282 -3.93 -14.38 7.07
CA GLU A 282 -4.05 -15.84 6.97
C GLU A 282 -4.59 -16.43 8.27
N THR A 283 -4.00 -16.08 9.41
CA THR A 283 -4.42 -16.59 10.72
C THR A 283 -5.84 -16.16 11.08
N TYR A 284 -6.28 -14.99 10.63
CA TYR A 284 -7.68 -14.58 10.78
C TYR A 284 -8.63 -15.47 9.97
N SER A 285 -8.26 -15.72 8.72
CA SER A 285 -9.06 -16.52 7.78
C SER A 285 -9.22 -17.96 8.27
N GLU A 286 -8.17 -18.54 8.84
CA GLU A 286 -8.20 -19.87 9.48
C GLU A 286 -9.12 -19.90 10.71
N LYS A 287 -9.08 -18.88 11.57
CA LYS A 287 -9.97 -18.81 12.74
C LYS A 287 -11.45 -18.64 12.36
N GLN A 288 -11.75 -17.93 11.27
CA GLN A 288 -13.12 -17.81 10.76
C GLN A 288 -13.66 -19.14 10.23
N THR A 289 -12.86 -19.86 9.44
CA THR A 289 -13.28 -21.16 8.85
C THR A 289 -13.54 -22.23 9.91
N ILE A 290 -12.85 -22.17 11.06
CA ILE A 290 -13.04 -23.11 12.17
C ILE A 290 -14.32 -22.80 12.98
N ASN A 291 -14.69 -21.52 13.13
CA ASN A 291 -15.73 -21.13 14.07
C ASN A 291 -17.15 -21.04 13.48
N ASN A 292 -17.35 -21.23 12.16
CA ASN A 292 -18.66 -21.17 11.49
C ASN A 292 -19.54 -19.97 11.94
N ASP A 293 -18.89 -18.87 12.32
CA ASP A 293 -19.55 -17.72 12.92
C ASP A 293 -19.76 -16.70 11.80
N ASP A 294 -20.90 -16.82 11.12
CA ASP A 294 -21.40 -15.92 10.06
C ASP A 294 -21.64 -14.47 10.54
N GLN A 295 -21.19 -14.09 11.75
CA GLN A 295 -21.58 -12.84 12.43
C GLN A 295 -20.47 -11.79 12.59
N LEU A 296 -19.36 -11.92 11.85
CA LEU A 296 -18.45 -10.84 11.45
C LEU A 296 -18.98 -10.00 10.28
N ASP A 297 -19.78 -8.94 10.50
CA ASP A 297 -20.37 -7.97 9.53
C ASP A 297 -19.34 -7.12 8.72
N VAL A 298 -18.21 -7.73 8.39
CA VAL A 298 -16.96 -7.04 8.13
C VAL A 298 -16.27 -7.76 7.00
N PRO A 299 -16.13 -7.12 5.83
CA PRO A 299 -15.32 -7.69 4.78
C PRO A 299 -13.88 -7.74 5.28
N LEU A 300 -13.32 -8.95 5.49
CA LEU A 300 -11.89 -9.20 5.71
C LEU A 300 -11.02 -8.33 4.79
N VAL A 301 -11.48 -8.16 3.55
CA VAL A 301 -10.95 -7.28 2.52
C VAL A 301 -10.70 -5.85 3.01
N TYR A 302 -11.65 -5.24 3.73
CA TYR A 302 -11.49 -3.88 4.26
C TYR A 302 -10.29 -3.77 5.20
N TRP A 303 -10.05 -4.78 6.04
CA TRP A 303 -8.92 -4.81 6.96
C TRP A 303 -7.59 -5.03 6.27
N GLN A 304 -7.56 -5.94 5.29
CA GLN A 304 -6.40 -6.14 4.44
C GLN A 304 -5.98 -4.80 3.81
N GLN A 305 -6.94 -4.05 3.27
CA GLN A 305 -6.69 -2.74 2.67
C GLN A 305 -6.17 -1.71 3.70
N GLN A 306 -6.63 -1.74 4.96
CA GLN A 306 -6.11 -0.82 5.97
C GLN A 306 -4.66 -1.12 6.37
N LEU A 307 -4.26 -2.39 6.48
CA LEU A 307 -2.88 -2.76 6.83
C LEU A 307 -1.92 -2.60 5.65
N LEU A 308 -2.35 -2.98 4.45
CA LEU A 308 -1.53 -2.94 3.25
C LEU A 308 -1.45 -1.54 2.63
N GLY A 309 -2.39 -0.66 2.94
CA GLY A 309 -2.44 0.72 2.42
C GLY A 309 -1.49 1.69 3.11
N GLU A 310 -0.37 1.21 3.65
CA GLU A 310 0.69 2.04 4.24
C GLU A 310 1.80 2.33 3.23
N SER A 311 2.26 3.59 3.20
CA SER A 311 3.42 4.01 2.40
C SER A 311 4.74 3.42 2.89
N LEU A 312 5.76 3.44 2.04
CA LEU A 312 7.14 3.05 2.36
C LEU A 312 7.63 3.65 3.68
N PHE A 313 7.39 4.96 3.89
CA PHE A 313 7.83 5.63 5.11
C PHE A 313 7.02 5.19 6.34
N SER A 314 5.71 5.01 6.21
CA SER A 314 4.86 4.52 7.31
C SER A 314 5.27 3.11 7.73
N ARG A 315 5.44 2.19 6.76
CA ARG A 315 5.96 0.83 7.00
C ARG A 315 7.34 0.88 7.66
N HIS A 316 8.21 1.80 7.23
CA HIS A 316 9.52 2.01 7.85
C HIS A 316 9.43 2.38 9.32
N GLU A 317 8.63 3.39 9.70
CA GLU A 317 8.52 3.82 11.10
C GLU A 317 7.85 2.76 12.00
N LEU A 318 6.85 2.04 11.48
CA LEU A 318 6.18 0.94 12.18
C LEU A 318 7.18 -0.20 12.48
N ILE A 319 7.85 -0.70 11.45
CA ILE A 319 8.85 -1.77 11.59
C ILE A 319 10.03 -1.31 12.46
N ARG A 320 10.53 -0.09 12.24
CA ARG A 320 11.60 0.49 13.05
C ARG A 320 11.21 0.57 14.53
N THR A 321 9.94 0.81 14.86
CA THR A 321 9.45 0.80 16.24
C THR A 321 9.51 -0.60 16.85
N LEU A 322 9.13 -1.64 16.11
CA LEU A 322 9.27 -3.04 16.55
C LEU A 322 10.74 -3.40 16.84
N TYR A 323 11.65 -3.07 15.92
CA TYR A 323 13.08 -3.36 16.07
C TYR A 323 13.82 -2.52 17.13
N ARG A 324 13.18 -1.48 17.68
CA ARG A 324 13.74 -0.73 18.83
C ARG A 324 13.53 -1.46 20.16
N HIS A 325 12.56 -2.38 20.26
CA HIS A 325 12.25 -3.05 21.52
C HIS A 325 13.43 -3.84 22.11
N PRO A 326 14.13 -4.70 21.35
CA PRO A 326 15.28 -5.44 21.90
C PRO A 326 16.44 -4.54 22.36
N LYS A 327 16.47 -3.28 21.92
CA LYS A 327 17.50 -2.29 22.27
C LYS A 327 17.12 -1.42 23.47
N GLN A 328 15.91 -1.59 24.03
CA GLN A 328 15.48 -0.86 25.23
C GLN A 328 16.19 -1.38 26.48
N SER A 329 16.15 -0.61 27.57
CA SER A 329 16.70 -1.06 28.85
C SER A 329 15.98 -2.32 29.35
N ALA A 330 16.70 -3.19 30.06
CA ALA A 330 16.12 -4.40 30.64
C ALA A 330 14.93 -4.09 31.58
N SER A 331 14.97 -2.96 32.29
CA SER A 331 13.84 -2.51 33.12
C SER A 331 12.58 -2.24 32.28
N LEU A 332 12.72 -1.55 31.15
CA LEU A 332 11.58 -1.19 30.30
C LEU A 332 11.00 -2.41 29.58
N GLN A 333 11.86 -3.35 29.15
CA GLN A 333 11.42 -4.63 28.58
C GLN A 333 10.66 -5.46 29.62
N LYS A 334 11.14 -5.45 30.86
CA LYS A 334 10.51 -6.18 31.97
C LYS A 334 9.16 -5.60 32.37
N ASP A 335 9.09 -4.27 32.46
CA ASP A 335 7.89 -3.53 32.89
C ASP A 335 6.83 -3.44 31.80
N GLY A 336 7.20 -3.57 30.52
CA GLY A 336 6.30 -3.33 29.38
C GLY A 336 5.99 -1.83 29.19
N TYR A 337 5.61 -1.46 27.97
CA TYR A 337 5.34 -0.06 27.63
C TYR A 337 4.47 0.09 26.39
N VAL A 338 3.90 1.29 26.20
CA VAL A 338 3.06 1.62 25.05
C VAL A 338 3.75 2.68 24.21
N VAL A 339 3.76 2.48 22.89
CA VAL A 339 4.19 3.48 21.90
C VAL A 339 3.01 3.82 21.02
N HIS A 340 2.70 5.11 20.94
CA HIS A 340 1.76 5.63 19.96
C HIS A 340 2.51 5.97 18.67
N GLN A 341 2.00 5.47 17.56
CA GLN A 341 2.46 5.75 16.20
C GLN A 341 1.26 6.16 15.35
N HIS A 342 1.52 6.63 14.14
CA HIS A 342 0.49 7.02 13.19
C HIS A 342 0.94 6.67 11.78
N SER A 343 -0.02 6.61 10.86
CA SER A 343 0.28 6.47 9.45
C SER A 343 0.77 7.80 8.89
N TYR A 344 1.82 7.75 8.10
CA TYR A 344 2.28 8.86 7.27
C TYR A 344 1.65 8.83 5.86
N GLU A 345 0.70 7.92 5.64
CA GLU A 345 -0.13 7.83 4.44
C GLU A 345 -1.54 8.39 4.69
N SER A 346 -2.14 8.04 5.83
CA SER A 346 -3.46 8.51 6.23
C SER A 346 -3.44 9.17 7.61
N LEU A 347 -3.74 10.47 7.65
CA LEU A 347 -3.89 11.24 8.89
C LEU A 347 -4.90 10.61 9.86
N GLY A 348 -5.90 9.88 9.34
CA GLY A 348 -6.95 9.28 10.13
C GLY A 348 -6.63 7.91 10.71
N ARG A 349 -5.42 7.39 10.49
CA ARG A 349 -5.02 6.04 10.94
C ARG A 349 -3.92 6.12 12.00
N HIS A 350 -4.24 5.60 13.17
CA HIS A 350 -3.36 5.62 14.34
C HIS A 350 -3.02 4.21 14.78
N TYR A 351 -1.81 4.05 15.32
CA TYR A 351 -1.26 2.80 15.80
C TYR A 351 -0.92 2.88 17.28
N VAL A 352 -1.31 1.88 18.06
CA VAL A 352 -0.97 1.75 19.48
C VAL A 352 -0.23 0.44 19.64
N LEU A 353 1.10 0.52 19.78
CA LEU A 353 1.95 -0.65 19.97
C LEU A 353 2.14 -0.86 21.47
N VAL A 354 1.58 -1.95 21.97
CA VAL A 354 1.64 -2.35 23.38
C VAL A 354 2.68 -3.47 23.49
N PHE A 355 3.88 -3.13 23.94
CA PHE A 355 4.92 -4.12 24.23
C PHE A 355 4.66 -4.71 25.62
N TYR A 356 4.30 -5.98 25.67
CA TYR A 356 3.99 -6.66 26.93
C TYR A 356 5.24 -6.78 27.82
N GLY A 357 5.01 -6.68 29.13
CA GLY A 357 6.06 -6.90 30.11
C GLY A 357 6.42 -8.38 30.22
N GLN A 358 7.71 -8.68 30.33
CA GLN A 358 8.23 -10.05 30.43
C GLN A 358 7.84 -10.77 31.74
N GLU A 359 7.44 -10.03 32.78
CA GLU A 359 6.93 -10.64 34.01
C GLU A 359 5.49 -11.15 33.83
N ALA A 360 5.29 -12.47 33.88
CA ALA A 360 3.98 -13.10 33.68
C ALA A 360 2.87 -12.55 34.60
N THR A 361 3.20 -12.16 35.84
CA THR A 361 2.26 -11.60 36.83
C THR A 361 2.33 -10.08 36.94
N GLY A 362 3.10 -9.42 36.08
CA GLY A 362 3.24 -7.97 36.04
C GLY A 362 1.95 -7.27 35.60
N HIS A 363 1.78 -6.00 35.99
CA HIS A 363 0.58 -5.22 35.64
C HIS A 363 0.43 -5.00 34.13
N ASN A 364 1.54 -5.03 33.39
CA ASN A 364 1.59 -4.88 31.94
C ASN A 364 1.91 -6.21 31.22
N SER A 365 1.76 -7.35 31.90
CA SER A 365 1.97 -8.65 31.27
C SER A 365 0.92 -8.90 30.19
N LYS A 366 1.23 -9.81 29.25
CA LYS A 366 0.29 -10.22 28.21
C LYS A 366 -1.08 -10.61 28.77
N ALA A 367 -1.10 -11.46 29.80
CA ALA A 367 -2.35 -11.91 30.44
C ALA A 367 -3.16 -10.75 31.08
N ALA A 368 -2.49 -9.70 31.56
CA ALA A 368 -3.14 -8.55 32.19
C ALA A 368 -3.69 -7.52 31.19
N VAL A 369 -3.07 -7.40 30.01
CA VAL A 369 -3.35 -6.33 29.03
C VAL A 369 -4.09 -6.82 27.80
N GLN A 370 -3.85 -8.04 27.33
CA GLN A 370 -4.53 -8.62 26.16
C GLN A 370 -6.07 -8.52 26.26
N PRO A 371 -6.73 -8.81 27.40
CA PRO A 371 -8.19 -8.66 27.52
C PRO A 371 -8.69 -7.21 27.42
N LYS A 372 -7.79 -6.22 27.50
CA LYS A 372 -8.10 -4.78 27.52
C LYS A 372 -7.79 -4.06 26.22
N LEU A 373 -7.20 -4.73 25.21
CA LEU A 373 -6.83 -4.08 23.93
C LEU A 373 -8.01 -3.35 23.28
N ALA A 374 -9.20 -3.95 23.35
CA ALA A 374 -10.45 -3.35 22.91
C ALA A 374 -10.77 -2.01 23.59
N GLN A 375 -10.62 -1.97 24.90
CA GLN A 375 -10.88 -0.77 25.69
C GLN A 375 -9.81 0.29 25.41
N ILE A 376 -8.54 -0.11 25.28
CA ILE A 376 -7.44 0.79 24.92
C ILE A 376 -7.73 1.48 23.59
N ALA A 377 -8.17 0.73 22.57
CA ALA A 377 -8.49 1.28 21.27
C ALA A 377 -9.61 2.34 21.34
N LYS A 378 -10.67 2.07 22.11
CA LYS A 378 -11.77 3.01 22.35
C LYS A 378 -11.31 4.26 23.12
N ASP A 379 -10.51 4.07 24.17
CA ASP A 379 -9.99 5.18 24.97
C ASP A 379 -9.11 6.10 24.12
N VAL A 380 -8.28 5.55 23.23
CA VAL A 380 -7.47 6.33 22.30
C VAL A 380 -8.35 7.07 21.29
N ALA A 381 -9.33 6.39 20.69
CA ALA A 381 -10.25 6.99 19.73
C ALA A 381 -11.02 8.20 20.31
N THR A 382 -11.39 8.15 21.60
CA THR A 382 -12.10 9.26 22.26
C THR A 382 -11.21 10.42 22.69
N ARG A 383 -9.90 10.20 22.83
CA ARG A 383 -8.95 11.21 23.35
C ARG A 383 -8.17 11.92 22.25
N LEU A 384 -7.96 11.28 21.10
CA LEU A 384 -7.24 11.88 19.99
C LEU A 384 -8.03 13.05 19.38
N PRO A 385 -7.49 14.27 19.37
CA PRO A 385 -8.19 15.46 18.88
C PRO A 385 -8.09 15.58 17.35
N ILE A 386 -8.25 14.49 16.59
CA ILE A 386 -8.10 14.47 15.13
C ILE A 386 -9.47 14.23 14.50
N ILE A 387 -9.91 15.19 13.69
CA ILE A 387 -11.24 15.19 13.09
C ILE A 387 -11.35 14.12 12.00
N GLU A 388 -10.24 13.86 11.32
CA GLU A 388 -10.08 12.90 10.24
C GLU A 388 -9.88 11.46 10.74
N LEU A 389 -9.86 11.23 12.06
CA LEU A 389 -9.66 9.90 12.66
C LEU A 389 -10.74 8.93 12.20
N HIS A 390 -10.31 7.83 11.59
CA HIS A 390 -11.20 6.79 11.08
C HIS A 390 -10.83 5.39 11.60
N HIS A 391 -9.56 5.16 11.99
CA HIS A 391 -9.10 3.88 12.53
C HIS A 391 -8.06 4.06 13.65
N VAL A 392 -8.19 3.24 14.69
CA VAL A 392 -7.15 2.99 15.69
C VAL A 392 -6.80 1.51 15.64
N ILE A 393 -5.55 1.20 15.29
CA ILE A 393 -5.01 -0.16 15.23
C ILE A 393 -4.14 -0.37 16.47
N VAL A 394 -4.49 -1.34 17.30
CA VAL A 394 -3.72 -1.73 18.48
C VAL A 394 -2.99 -3.04 18.18
N LEU A 395 -1.67 -3.06 18.44
CA LEU A 395 -0.83 -4.24 18.31
C LEU A 395 -0.27 -4.57 19.70
N GLY A 396 -0.78 -5.62 20.33
CA GLY A 396 -0.15 -6.25 21.49
C GLY A 396 1.03 -7.10 21.04
N ILE A 397 2.22 -6.88 21.58
CA ILE A 397 3.46 -7.46 21.06
C ILE A 397 4.20 -8.15 22.21
N ASP A 398 4.45 -9.44 22.06
CA ASP A 398 5.29 -10.24 22.95
C ASP A 398 6.55 -10.67 22.21
N PHE A 399 7.72 -10.60 22.87
CA PHE A 399 8.97 -11.13 22.32
C PHE A 399 9.31 -12.40 23.08
N ILE A 400 9.19 -13.54 22.40
CA ILE A 400 9.40 -14.87 22.96
C ILE A 400 10.77 -15.35 22.54
N THR A 401 11.64 -15.70 23.49
CA THR A 401 12.96 -16.29 23.19
C THR A 401 12.93 -17.77 23.56
N GLU A 402 13.00 -18.65 22.55
CA GLU A 402 13.00 -20.10 22.71
C GLU A 402 14.18 -20.71 21.93
N ALA A 403 15.01 -21.51 22.62
CA ALA A 403 16.08 -22.31 22.00
C ALA A 403 16.99 -21.53 21.02
N ASP A 404 17.47 -20.36 21.43
CA ASP A 404 18.28 -19.40 20.64
C ASP A 404 17.57 -18.69 19.48
N ASP A 405 16.30 -19.01 19.22
CA ASP A 405 15.43 -18.28 18.31
C ASP A 405 14.58 -17.25 19.07
N THR A 406 14.31 -16.11 18.43
CA THR A 406 13.39 -15.09 18.94
C THR A 406 12.17 -15.06 18.05
N PHE A 407 10.99 -15.13 18.64
CA PHE A 407 9.70 -14.99 17.98
C PHE A 407 8.99 -13.74 18.46
N ILE A 408 8.22 -13.11 17.59
CA ILE A 408 7.32 -12.01 17.96
C ILE A 408 5.91 -12.57 17.92
N ASP A 409 5.21 -12.53 19.05
CA ASP A 409 3.78 -12.84 19.14
C ASP A 409 2.94 -11.55 19.06
N ILE A 410 2.05 -11.43 18.07
CA ILE A 410 1.25 -10.21 17.87
C ILE A 410 -0.25 -10.46 18.02
N ASP A 411 -0.83 -9.78 19.01
CA ASP A 411 -2.26 -9.60 19.18
C ASP A 411 -2.74 -8.34 18.45
N LEU A 412 -3.48 -8.51 17.35
CA LEU A 412 -4.04 -7.39 16.57
C LEU A 412 -5.45 -7.05 17.04
N TRP A 413 -5.73 -5.77 17.25
CA TRP A 413 -7.07 -5.23 17.41
C TRP A 413 -7.27 -3.98 16.56
N ILE A 414 -8.33 -3.93 15.75
CA ILE A 414 -8.64 -2.73 14.97
C ILE A 414 -9.98 -2.16 15.43
N GLN A 415 -9.95 -0.89 15.86
CA GLN A 415 -11.12 -0.12 16.24
C GLN A 415 -11.43 0.90 15.15
N PRO A 416 -12.51 0.69 14.39
CA PRO A 416 -13.03 1.73 13.50
C PRO A 416 -13.63 2.87 14.33
N VAL A 417 -13.49 4.08 13.81
CA VAL A 417 -14.00 5.31 14.43
C VAL A 417 -15.07 5.89 13.52
N ASP A 418 -16.23 6.18 14.10
CA ASP A 418 -17.31 6.82 13.36
C ASP A 418 -16.89 8.22 12.93
N THR A 419 -17.31 8.61 11.73
CA THR A 419 -17.00 9.95 11.23
C THR A 419 -17.70 10.98 12.11
N MET A 420 -16.92 11.87 12.74
CA MET A 420 -17.50 12.95 13.54
C MET A 420 -18.50 13.75 12.69
N THR A 421 -19.72 13.90 13.20
CA THR A 421 -20.77 14.74 12.61
C THR A 421 -20.30 16.20 12.54
N GLN A 422 -20.86 17.04 11.65
CA GLN A 422 -20.46 18.45 11.57
C GLN A 422 -20.58 19.20 12.91
N ARG A 423 -21.53 18.80 13.76
CA ARG A 423 -21.72 19.35 15.10
C ARG A 423 -20.60 18.92 16.04
N GLU A 424 -20.24 17.64 16.05
CA GLU A 424 -19.07 17.14 16.80
C GLU A 424 -17.79 17.79 16.30
N ARG A 425 -17.64 17.99 14.99
CA ARG A 425 -16.51 18.75 14.40
C ARG A 425 -16.44 20.18 14.93
N GLN A 426 -17.58 20.87 15.04
CA GLN A 426 -17.61 22.24 15.58
C GLN A 426 -17.29 22.27 17.07
N LEU A 427 -17.80 21.31 17.85
CA LEU A 427 -17.52 21.16 19.28
C LEU A 427 -16.05 20.83 19.54
N THR A 428 -15.47 19.88 18.81
CA THR A 428 -14.04 19.54 18.91
C THR A 428 -13.16 20.74 18.57
N LYS A 429 -13.47 21.48 17.49
CA LYS A 429 -12.76 22.72 17.16
C LYS A 429 -12.90 23.80 18.23
N GLN A 430 -14.07 23.92 18.86
CA GLN A 430 -14.27 24.86 19.97
C GLN A 430 -13.49 24.44 21.21
N LEU A 431 -13.49 23.15 21.57
CA LEU A 431 -12.70 22.61 22.68
C LEU A 431 -11.19 22.78 22.46
N GLN A 432 -10.71 22.55 21.24
CA GLN A 432 -9.31 22.82 20.88
C GLN A 432 -8.96 24.30 21.06
N ARG A 433 -9.81 25.22 20.57
CA ARG A 433 -9.60 26.66 20.74
C ARG A 433 -9.60 27.09 22.20
N LEU A 434 -10.49 26.51 23.03
CA LEU A 434 -10.55 26.77 24.46
C LEU A 434 -9.29 26.25 25.18
N LYS A 435 -8.84 25.03 24.88
CA LYS A 435 -7.54 24.52 25.38
C LYS A 435 -6.38 25.43 24.97
N HIS A 436 -6.39 25.94 23.75
CA HIS A 436 -5.37 26.87 23.27
C HIS A 436 -5.39 28.20 24.05
N GLN A 437 -6.57 28.72 24.38
CA GLN A 437 -6.73 29.90 25.23
C GLN A 437 -6.25 29.62 26.66
N ASP A 438 -6.59 28.46 27.23
CA ASP A 438 -6.14 28.07 28.57
C ASP A 438 -4.61 27.89 28.64
N ILE A 439 -3.99 27.28 27.63
CA ILE A 439 -2.53 27.11 27.55
C ILE A 439 -1.81 28.45 27.34
N GLN A 440 -2.39 29.37 26.56
CA GLN A 440 -1.85 30.73 26.39
C GLN A 440 -2.02 31.57 27.66
N HIS A 441 -3.14 31.42 28.38
CA HIS A 441 -3.34 32.05 29.68
C HIS A 441 -2.35 31.50 30.73
N GLN A 442 -2.06 30.20 30.73
CA GLN A 442 -1.06 29.59 31.64
C GLN A 442 0.39 29.97 31.30
N LYS A 443 0.75 30.12 30.00
CA LYS A 443 2.06 30.64 29.60
C LYS A 443 2.22 32.15 29.91
N GLY A 444 1.12 32.90 30.04
CA GLY A 444 1.11 34.30 30.46
C GLY A 444 1.03 34.52 31.98
N SER A 445 0.70 33.49 32.76
CA SER A 445 0.52 33.58 34.21
C SER A 445 1.47 32.66 34.98
N SER A 446 2.77 32.69 34.65
CA SER A 446 3.80 32.21 35.57
C SER A 446 4.18 33.31 36.56
N GLN A 447 3.23 33.71 37.41
CA GLN A 447 3.50 34.32 38.72
C GLN A 447 2.19 34.43 39.52
N SER A 448 2.28 34.08 40.80
CA SER A 448 1.27 34.15 41.87
C SER A 448 0.23 33.03 41.97
N ASP A 449 0.53 32.16 42.93
CA ASP A 449 -0.30 31.80 44.08
C ASP A 449 -1.02 30.45 44.13
N GLN A 450 -0.65 29.78 45.23
CA GLN A 450 -1.27 28.62 45.82
C GLN A 450 -2.70 28.92 46.29
N GLN A 451 -3.43 27.83 46.45
CA GLN A 451 -4.48 27.55 47.45
C GLN A 451 -5.92 27.35 46.94
N THR A 452 -6.38 26.18 47.36
CA THR A 452 -7.71 25.77 47.86
C THR A 452 -8.60 24.91 46.98
N ALA A 453 -9.09 23.89 47.67
CA ALA A 453 -9.80 22.73 47.22
C ALA A 453 -11.30 22.98 47.00
N SER A 454 -11.91 21.99 46.34
CA SER A 454 -13.14 21.29 46.74
C SER A 454 -14.31 21.33 45.75
N ASN A 455 -14.75 20.11 45.43
CA ASN A 455 -16.11 19.63 45.20
C ASN A 455 -17.01 20.29 44.15
N ALA A 456 -17.36 19.50 43.12
CA ALA A 456 -18.76 19.24 42.79
C ALA A 456 -18.90 17.97 41.94
N ALA A 457 -19.36 16.90 42.58
CA ALA A 457 -20.06 15.82 41.90
C ALA A 457 -21.48 16.32 41.55
N SER A 458 -21.94 16.07 40.33
CA SER A 458 -23.38 15.92 40.11
C SER A 458 -23.64 14.92 38.99
N ALA A 459 -24.52 13.98 39.32
CA ALA A 459 -25.00 12.91 38.48
C ALA A 459 -25.98 13.46 37.44
N ASN A 460 -26.03 12.81 36.27
CA ASN A 460 -27.29 12.63 35.59
C ASN A 460 -27.33 11.26 34.91
N LYS A 461 -28.28 10.45 35.39
CA LYS A 461 -28.77 9.22 34.77
C LYS A 461 -29.80 9.58 33.71
N ASP A 462 -29.96 8.62 32.80
CA ASP A 462 -31.07 8.41 31.87
C ASP A 462 -31.15 9.29 30.62
N SER A 463 -30.72 8.69 29.50
CA SER A 463 -31.67 8.40 28.42
C SER A 463 -31.14 7.27 27.53
N LYS A 464 -31.76 6.09 27.64
CA LYS A 464 -31.79 5.09 26.56
C LYS A 464 -32.41 5.74 25.33
N LYS A 465 -31.68 5.78 24.23
CA LYS A 465 -32.26 5.85 22.89
C LYS A 465 -31.46 4.97 21.96
N ASP A 466 -32.13 3.93 21.49
CA ASP A 466 -31.71 3.09 20.38
C ASP A 466 -31.34 3.97 19.18
N SER A 467 -30.11 3.82 18.70
CA SER A 467 -29.77 4.05 17.31
C SER A 467 -28.91 2.87 16.87
N GLN A 468 -29.54 1.92 16.17
CA GLN A 468 -28.85 1.04 15.24
C GLN A 468 -28.12 1.94 14.23
N ALA A 469 -26.82 2.11 14.43
CA ALA A 469 -25.92 2.78 13.51
C ALA A 469 -24.72 1.85 13.30
N ASP A 470 -24.30 1.71 12.04
CA ASP A 470 -23.32 0.77 11.48
C ASP A 470 -22.24 0.31 12.48
N ARG A 471 -22.41 -0.91 13.00
CA ARG A 471 -21.39 -1.55 13.85
C ARG A 471 -20.25 -2.04 12.97
N ARG A 472 -19.24 -1.19 12.81
CA ARG A 472 -17.99 -1.58 12.14
C ARG A 472 -17.22 -2.64 13.00
N PRO A 473 -16.54 -3.61 12.35
CA PRO A 473 -15.79 -4.75 12.94
C PRO A 473 -14.89 -4.54 14.16
N GLN A 474 -14.59 -5.64 14.86
CA GLN A 474 -13.40 -5.82 15.70
C GLN A 474 -12.73 -7.19 15.41
N VAL A 475 -11.40 -7.31 15.53
CA VAL A 475 -10.62 -8.54 15.24
C VAL A 475 -9.61 -8.82 16.36
N HIS A 476 -9.35 -10.08 16.69
CA HIS A 476 -8.27 -10.51 17.60
C HIS A 476 -7.43 -11.64 16.97
N LEU A 477 -6.11 -11.47 16.90
CA LEU A 477 -5.15 -12.45 16.36
C LEU A 477 -4.08 -12.81 17.37
N ASN A 478 -3.30 -13.85 17.09
CA ASN A 478 -2.12 -14.26 17.86
C ASN A 478 -1.20 -14.97 16.85
N LEU A 479 0.09 -14.62 16.79
CA LEU A 479 0.97 -14.90 15.64
C LEU A 479 2.42 -15.03 16.07
N SER A 480 3.04 -16.21 16.05
CA SER A 480 4.48 -16.35 16.33
C SER A 480 5.33 -16.19 15.06
N ILE A 481 6.14 -15.13 15.00
CA ILE A 481 6.97 -14.80 13.82
C ILE A 481 8.46 -14.85 14.15
N PRO A 482 9.28 -15.66 13.46
CA PRO A 482 10.72 -15.68 13.68
C PRO A 482 11.34 -14.30 13.42
N ALA A 483 12.12 -13.77 14.36
CA ALA A 483 12.73 -12.45 14.30
C ALA A 483 13.83 -12.33 13.21
N ARG A 484 14.26 -13.46 12.62
CA ARG A 484 15.23 -13.55 11.52
C ARG A 484 14.98 -14.78 10.62
N LYS A 485 15.12 -14.58 9.30
CA LYS A 485 15.84 -15.53 8.45
C LYS A 485 17.16 -14.86 8.10
N ASP A 486 18.24 -15.23 8.78
CA ASP A 486 19.58 -14.90 8.32
C ASP A 486 19.83 -15.67 7.01
N LYS A 487 19.96 -14.95 5.90
CA LYS A 487 20.92 -15.25 4.82
C LYS A 487 21.46 -13.95 4.24
#